data_AF-A0A6I0E0R4-F1
#
_entry.id   AF-A0A6I0E0R4-F1
#
_cell.length_a   1.000
_cell.length_b   1.000
_cell.length_c   1.000
_cell.angle_alpha   90.00
_cell.angle_beta   90.00
_cell.angle_gamma   90.00
#
_symmetry.space_group_name_H-M   'P 1'
#
loop_
_entity.id
_entity.type
_entity.pdbx_description
1 polymer ?
#
loop_
_entity_poly.entity_id
_entity_poly.type
_entity_poly.pdbx_seq_one_letter_code
_entity_poly.pdbx_strand_id
1 'polypeptide(L)'
;MLEKLYEHFIQNPTVTTDSRNVPLGSIFFALKGDNFDGNKFAKSAIDSGASLAVIDNPEYLSEGCLLVDDALKVLQNLANYHRRKLGINIIGITGSNGKTTTKELLAAVLSMKYNVYATKGNLNNHIGVPLTLLSLSSVNDMAIVEMGANHPGDIKELAEIAEPNFGLITNIGKAHLGGFGSFEGVINTKSELYGFI
;
A
#
# COMPACT_ATOMS: atom_id res chain seq x y z
N MET A 1 4.49 11.07 -16.79
CA MET A 1 4.24 9.62 -16.67
C MET A 1 3.18 9.33 -15.62
N LEU A 2 3.43 9.68 -14.35
CA LEU A 2 2.51 9.38 -13.23
C LEU A 2 1.07 9.90 -13.45
N GLU A 3 0.90 11.10 -13.99
CA GLU A 3 -0.44 11.66 -14.28
C GLU A 3 -1.21 10.84 -15.32
N LYS A 4 -0.55 10.41 -16.40
CA LYS A 4 -1.16 9.54 -17.42
C LYS A 4 -1.54 8.17 -16.86
N LEU A 5 -0.67 7.60 -16.02
CA LEU A 5 -0.97 6.35 -15.32
C LEU A 5 -2.16 6.53 -14.36
N TYR A 6 -2.24 7.69 -13.70
CA TYR A 6 -3.37 8.01 -12.84
C TYR A 6 -4.69 8.18 -13.63
N GLU A 7 -4.66 8.83 -14.79
CA GLU A 7 -5.83 8.91 -15.69
C GLU A 7 -6.30 7.51 -16.11
N HIS A 8 -5.37 6.60 -16.45
CA HIS A 8 -5.69 5.21 -16.76
C HIS A 8 -6.26 4.46 -15.55
N PHE A 9 -5.68 4.66 -14.36
CA PHE A 9 -6.18 4.09 -13.10
C PHE A 9 -7.59 4.57 -12.76
N ILE A 10 -7.94 5.84 -13.00
CA ILE A 10 -9.30 6.32 -12.75
C ILE A 10 -10.32 5.64 -13.68
N GLN A 11 -9.92 5.28 -14.90
CA GLN A 11 -10.77 4.50 -15.81
C GLN A 11 -10.83 3.01 -15.43
N ASN A 12 -9.78 2.50 -14.80
CA ASN A 12 -9.60 1.10 -14.40
C ASN A 12 -9.12 1.00 -12.93
N PRO A 13 -9.99 1.27 -11.94
CA PRO A 13 -9.58 1.51 -10.54
C PRO A 13 -9.26 0.22 -9.77
N THR A 14 -8.88 -0.85 -10.46
CA THR A 14 -8.48 -2.11 -9.86
C THR A 14 -7.00 -2.35 -10.13
N VAL A 15 -6.24 -2.57 -9.07
CA VAL A 15 -4.81 -2.85 -9.14
C VAL A 15 -4.55 -4.23 -8.56
N THR A 16 -3.69 -5.01 -9.22
CA THR A 16 -3.26 -6.34 -8.75
C THR A 16 -1.76 -6.52 -8.94
N THR A 17 -1.14 -7.27 -8.05
CA THR A 17 0.25 -7.72 -8.15
C THR A 17 0.35 -9.24 -8.23
N ASP A 18 -0.79 -9.94 -8.24
CA ASP A 18 -0.85 -11.40 -8.29
C ASP A 18 -1.27 -11.85 -9.69
N SER A 19 -0.32 -12.40 -10.44
CA SER A 19 -0.57 -12.89 -11.81
C SER A 19 -1.53 -14.08 -11.87
N ARG A 20 -1.83 -14.73 -10.73
CA ARG A 20 -2.82 -15.82 -10.65
C ARG A 20 -4.24 -15.30 -10.49
N ASN A 21 -4.41 -14.04 -10.13
CA ASN A 21 -5.70 -13.38 -9.98
C ASN A 21 -5.65 -12.00 -10.64
N VAL A 22 -6.03 -11.97 -11.91
CA VAL A 22 -6.06 -10.78 -12.75
C VAL A 22 -7.51 -10.42 -13.06
N PRO A 23 -8.15 -9.54 -12.26
CA PRO A 23 -9.48 -9.05 -12.57
C PRO A 23 -9.50 -8.37 -13.95
N LEU A 24 -10.57 -8.57 -14.70
CA LEU A 24 -10.75 -7.93 -16.01
C LEU A 24 -10.65 -6.40 -15.87
N GLY A 25 -9.85 -5.78 -16.73
CA GLY A 25 -9.58 -4.35 -16.74
C GLY A 25 -8.54 -3.89 -15.72
N SER A 26 -8.08 -4.74 -14.79
CA SER A 26 -7.12 -4.33 -13.76
C SER A 26 -5.76 -3.87 -14.32
N ILE A 27 -5.05 -3.06 -13.56
CA ILE A 27 -3.65 -2.75 -13.80
C ILE A 27 -2.79 -3.76 -13.03
N PHE A 28 -1.98 -4.52 -13.74
CA PHE A 28 -1.04 -5.46 -13.15
C PHE A 28 0.29 -4.76 -12.88
N PHE A 29 0.78 -4.81 -11.64
CA PHE A 29 2.14 -4.36 -11.29
C PHE A 29 3.05 -5.56 -11.13
N ALA A 30 4.03 -5.67 -12.02
CA ALA A 30 5.01 -6.74 -12.05
C ALA A 30 6.10 -6.52 -11.00
N LEU A 31 5.82 -6.90 -9.75
CA LEU A 31 6.78 -6.72 -8.65
C LEU A 31 7.82 -7.84 -8.61
N LYS A 32 9.03 -7.49 -8.17
CA LYS A 32 10.14 -8.42 -7.97
C LYS A 32 10.41 -8.61 -6.47
N GLY A 33 10.68 -9.85 -6.08
CA GLY A 33 11.19 -10.20 -4.75
C GLY A 33 12.38 -11.16 -4.88
N ASP A 34 12.92 -11.62 -3.75
CA ASP A 34 14.16 -12.42 -3.74
C ASP A 34 14.07 -13.70 -4.57
N ASN A 35 12.89 -14.35 -4.57
CA ASN A 35 12.65 -15.63 -5.25
C ASN A 35 11.60 -15.53 -6.38
N PHE A 36 11.16 -14.32 -6.73
CA PHE A 36 10.05 -14.12 -7.66
C PHE A 36 10.28 -12.90 -8.54
N ASP A 37 9.93 -13.00 -9.82
CA ASP A 37 9.98 -11.88 -10.76
C ASP A 37 8.65 -11.78 -11.50
N GLY A 38 7.84 -10.79 -11.12
CA GLY A 38 6.53 -10.52 -11.72
C GLY A 38 6.60 -10.18 -13.20
N ASN A 39 7.73 -9.68 -13.71
CA ASN A 39 7.88 -9.27 -15.10
C ASN A 39 7.67 -10.45 -16.06
N LYS A 40 8.04 -11.66 -15.62
CA LYS A 40 7.82 -12.92 -16.36
C LYS A 40 6.35 -13.20 -16.69
N PHE A 41 5.43 -12.60 -15.92
CA PHE A 41 3.99 -12.81 -16.06
C PHE A 41 3.27 -11.64 -16.71
N ALA A 42 3.97 -10.58 -17.13
CA ALA A 42 3.36 -9.37 -17.69
C ALA A 42 2.47 -9.67 -18.89
N LYS A 43 2.99 -10.41 -19.88
CA LYS A 43 2.22 -10.84 -21.05
C LYS A 43 1.00 -11.69 -20.66
N SER A 44 1.20 -12.66 -19.76
CA SER A 44 0.12 -13.50 -19.25
C SER A 44 -0.98 -12.70 -18.56
N ALA A 45 -0.63 -11.63 -17.85
CA ALA A 45 -1.60 -10.76 -17.20
C ALA A 45 -2.42 -9.97 -18.21
N ILE A 46 -1.79 -9.43 -19.26
CA ILE A 46 -2.47 -8.77 -20.38
C ILE A 46 -3.42 -9.74 -21.07
N ASP A 47 -2.94 -10.94 -21.42
CA ASP A 47 -3.75 -11.99 -22.08
C ASP A 47 -4.93 -12.45 -21.19
N SER A 48 -4.80 -12.33 -19.87
CA SER A 48 -5.86 -12.63 -18.89
C SER A 48 -6.84 -11.47 -18.65
N GLY A 49 -6.65 -10.34 -19.33
CA GLY A 49 -7.56 -9.20 -19.31
C GLY A 49 -7.11 -7.99 -18.49
N ALA A 50 -5.84 -7.92 -18.05
CA ALA A 50 -5.31 -6.67 -17.51
C ALA A 50 -5.32 -5.58 -18.59
N SER A 51 -5.72 -4.37 -18.23
CA SER A 51 -5.73 -3.22 -19.15
C SER A 51 -4.33 -2.64 -19.39
N LEU A 52 -3.42 -2.86 -18.43
CA LEU A 52 -2.05 -2.39 -18.47
C LEU A 52 -1.19 -3.25 -17.54
N ALA A 53 0.05 -3.55 -17.95
CA ALA A 53 1.05 -4.18 -17.11
C ALA A 53 2.22 -3.21 -16.86
N VAL A 54 2.43 -2.77 -15.62
CA VAL A 54 3.57 -1.93 -15.24
C VAL A 54 4.77 -2.85 -14.93
N ILE A 55 5.84 -2.71 -15.70
CA ILE A 55 7.02 -3.58 -15.66
C ILE A 55 8.29 -2.76 -15.48
N ASP A 56 9.35 -3.35 -14.93
CA ASP A 56 10.65 -2.70 -14.74
C ASP A 56 11.83 -3.47 -15.37
N ASN A 57 11.54 -4.56 -16.10
CA ASN A 57 12.53 -5.27 -16.90
C ASN A 57 12.19 -5.21 -18.40
N PRO A 58 13.01 -4.55 -19.24
CA PRO A 58 12.76 -4.40 -20.67
C PRO A 58 12.75 -5.73 -21.46
N GLU A 59 13.34 -6.80 -20.93
CA GLU A 59 13.33 -8.13 -21.57
C GLU A 59 11.91 -8.70 -21.73
N TYR A 60 10.98 -8.28 -20.87
CA TYR A 60 9.59 -8.74 -20.88
C TYR A 60 8.63 -7.73 -21.50
N LEU A 61 9.16 -6.67 -22.13
CA LEU A 61 8.35 -5.64 -22.77
C LEU A 61 7.52 -6.24 -23.92
N SER A 62 6.21 -6.02 -23.86
CA SER A 62 5.25 -6.41 -24.90
C SER A 62 4.13 -5.38 -25.02
N GLU A 63 3.23 -5.56 -25.98
CA GLU A 63 2.06 -4.69 -26.13
C GLU A 63 1.21 -4.69 -24.85
N GLY A 64 0.69 -3.53 -24.46
CA GLY A 64 -0.04 -3.35 -23.20
C GLY A 64 0.84 -3.17 -21.96
N CYS A 65 2.18 -3.23 -22.09
CA CYS A 65 3.09 -2.96 -20.98
C CYS A 65 3.51 -1.48 -20.91
N LEU A 66 3.69 -0.98 -19.69
CA LEU A 66 4.35 0.28 -19.37
C LEU A 66 5.68 -0.03 -18.69
N LEU A 67 6.79 0.21 -19.40
CA LEU A 67 8.13 0.09 -18.84
C LEU A 67 8.47 1.31 -17.97
N VAL A 68 8.93 1.05 -16.75
CA VAL A 68 9.35 2.05 -15.76
C VAL A 68 10.69 1.64 -15.14
N ASP A 69 11.34 2.54 -14.40
CA ASP A 69 12.61 2.24 -13.75
C ASP A 69 12.46 1.31 -12.53
N ASP A 70 11.34 1.41 -11.80
CA ASP A 70 11.04 0.62 -10.61
C ASP A 70 9.51 0.50 -10.45
N ALA A 71 8.99 -0.72 -10.64
CA ALA A 71 7.55 -0.96 -10.60
C ALA A 71 6.96 -0.75 -9.20
N LEU A 72 7.70 -1.10 -8.15
CA LEU A 72 7.26 -0.89 -6.76
C LEU A 72 7.19 0.60 -6.45
N LYS A 73 8.20 1.38 -6.85
CA LYS A 73 8.19 2.82 -6.59
C LYS A 73 7.07 3.53 -7.33
N VAL A 74 6.76 3.09 -8.55
CA VAL A 74 5.60 3.62 -9.30
C VAL A 74 4.28 3.26 -8.63
N LEU A 75 4.12 2.04 -8.08
CA LEU A 75 2.95 1.65 -7.31
C LEU A 75 2.75 2.56 -6.08
N GLN A 76 3.83 2.78 -5.31
CA GLN A 76 3.81 3.65 -4.14
C GLN A 76 3.47 5.11 -4.50
N ASN A 77 4.07 5.64 -5.57
CA ASN A 77 3.82 7.00 -6.04
C ASN A 77 2.37 7.17 -6.55
N LEU A 78 1.84 6.17 -7.26
CA LEU A 78 0.45 6.19 -7.72
C LEU A 78 -0.52 6.20 -6.54
N ALA A 79 -0.27 5.37 -5.53
CA ALA A 79 -1.05 5.32 -4.30
C ALA A 79 -1.03 6.66 -3.54
N ASN A 80 0.15 7.26 -3.35
CA ASN A 80 0.27 8.57 -2.72
C ASN A 80 -0.48 9.66 -3.51
N TYR A 81 -0.29 9.68 -4.83
CA TYR A 81 -0.99 10.63 -5.71
C TYR A 81 -2.51 10.46 -5.61
N HIS A 82 -3.00 9.22 -5.63
CA HIS A 82 -4.41 8.92 -5.50
C HIS A 82 -4.98 9.38 -4.15
N ARG A 83 -4.32 9.07 -3.02
CA ARG A 83 -4.81 9.53 -1.72
C ARG A 83 -4.87 11.06 -1.64
N ARG A 84 -3.91 11.77 -2.25
CA ARG A 84 -3.85 13.25 -2.22
C ARG A 84 -4.98 13.85 -3.03
N LYS A 85 -5.35 13.20 -4.15
CA LYS A 85 -6.48 13.59 -4.98
C LYS A 85 -7.83 13.34 -4.31
N LEU A 86 -7.97 12.24 -3.56
CA LEU A 86 -9.18 11.96 -2.79
C LEU A 86 -9.35 12.94 -1.61
N GLY A 87 -8.27 13.26 -0.90
CA GLY A 87 -8.31 14.21 0.21
C GLY A 87 -9.13 13.76 1.43
N ILE A 88 -9.37 12.45 1.57
CA ILE A 88 -10.14 11.88 2.68
C ILE A 88 -9.26 11.71 3.94
N ASN A 89 -9.90 11.59 5.10
CA ASN A 89 -9.17 11.42 6.36
C ASN A 89 -8.56 10.01 6.48
N ILE A 90 -7.29 9.92 6.86
CA ILE A 90 -6.58 8.66 7.07
C ILE A 90 -6.09 8.56 8.52
N ILE A 91 -6.38 7.43 9.17
CA ILE A 91 -5.83 7.04 10.47
C ILE A 91 -4.74 5.99 10.24
N GLY A 92 -3.49 6.33 10.51
CA GLY A 92 -2.37 5.39 10.51
C GLY A 92 -2.29 4.64 11.85
N ILE A 93 -2.19 3.31 11.81
CA ILE A 93 -2.07 2.48 13.02
C ILE A 93 -0.77 1.69 12.98
N THR A 94 0.06 1.83 14.01
CA THR A 94 1.21 0.94 14.24
C THR A 94 1.27 0.47 15.69
N GLY A 95 2.26 -0.36 16.00
CA GLY A 95 2.50 -0.92 17.33
C GLY A 95 2.99 -2.36 17.27
N SER A 96 3.53 -2.84 18.39
CA SER A 96 4.07 -4.21 18.46
C SER A 96 2.94 -5.24 18.35
N ASN A 97 1.87 -5.06 19.12
CA ASN A 97 0.71 -5.96 19.12
C ASN A 97 -0.63 -5.20 19.03
N GLY A 98 -1.71 -5.91 18.70
CA GLY A 98 -3.07 -5.34 18.77
C GLY A 98 -3.47 -4.39 17.63
N LYS A 99 -2.60 -4.16 16.63
CA LYS A 99 -2.89 -3.32 15.46
C LYS A 99 -4.22 -3.71 14.78
N THR A 100 -4.35 -4.99 14.44
CA THR A 100 -5.53 -5.51 13.74
C THR A 100 -6.79 -5.42 14.59
N THR A 101 -6.73 -5.80 15.88
CA THR A 101 -7.88 -5.66 16.79
C THR A 101 -8.33 -4.22 16.91
N THR A 102 -7.40 -3.29 17.11
CA THR A 102 -7.70 -1.85 17.21
C THR A 102 -8.27 -1.30 15.91
N LYS A 103 -7.73 -1.70 14.76
CA LYS A 103 -8.25 -1.35 13.44
C LYS A 103 -9.70 -1.79 13.25
N GLU A 104 -10.02 -3.05 13.59
CA GLU A 104 -11.40 -3.57 13.49
C GLU A 104 -12.37 -2.84 14.44
N LEU A 105 -11.95 -2.56 15.69
CA LEU A 105 -12.77 -1.82 16.66
C LEU A 105 -13.04 -0.38 16.20
N LEU A 106 -12.00 0.32 15.70
CA LEU A 106 -12.16 1.65 15.14
C LEU A 106 -13.08 1.64 13.92
N ALA A 107 -12.89 0.68 13.01
CA ALA A 107 -13.75 0.53 11.84
C ALA A 107 -15.21 0.34 12.25
N ALA A 108 -15.50 -0.53 13.23
CA ALA A 108 -16.86 -0.79 13.70
C ALA A 108 -17.54 0.46 14.28
N VAL A 109 -16.83 1.23 15.11
CA VAL A 109 -17.39 2.46 15.73
C VAL A 109 -17.55 3.57 14.70
N LEU A 110 -16.54 3.82 13.88
CA LEU A 110 -16.55 4.92 12.90
C LEU A 110 -17.56 4.66 11.77
N SER A 111 -17.78 3.39 11.41
CA SER A 111 -18.78 3.00 10.41
C SER A 111 -20.23 3.28 10.83
N MET A 112 -20.48 3.61 12.11
CA MET A 112 -21.80 4.06 12.55
C MET A 112 -22.18 5.43 11.98
N LYS A 113 -21.20 6.21 11.49
CA LYS A 113 -21.41 7.57 10.97
C LYS A 113 -20.78 7.80 9.60
N TYR A 114 -19.66 7.16 9.29
CA TYR A 114 -18.85 7.40 8.10
C TYR A 114 -18.74 6.16 7.23
N ASN A 115 -18.52 6.32 5.93
CA ASN A 115 -18.12 5.25 5.04
C ASN A 115 -16.63 4.95 5.22
N VAL A 116 -16.31 3.98 6.08
CA VAL A 116 -14.92 3.66 6.45
C VAL A 116 -14.37 2.51 5.60
N TYR A 117 -13.17 2.70 5.05
CA TYR A 117 -12.34 1.62 4.56
C TYR A 117 -11.25 1.27 5.58
N ALA A 118 -10.92 -0.02 5.74
CA ALA A 118 -9.81 -0.44 6.59
C ALA A 118 -8.92 -1.43 5.84
N THR A 119 -7.62 -1.40 6.12
CA THR A 119 -6.65 -2.38 5.61
C THR A 119 -7.20 -3.80 5.73
N LYS A 120 -7.19 -4.56 4.63
CA LYS A 120 -7.64 -5.96 4.61
C LYS A 120 -6.48 -6.91 4.86
N GLY A 121 -6.73 -7.98 5.61
CA GLY A 121 -5.72 -8.99 5.92
C GLY A 121 -4.46 -8.39 6.54
N ASN A 122 -3.30 -8.75 5.99
CA ASN A 122 -1.97 -8.33 6.42
C ASN A 122 -1.31 -7.32 5.47
N LEU A 123 -2.10 -6.51 4.75
CA LEU A 123 -1.61 -5.51 3.79
C LEU A 123 -1.03 -4.27 4.49
N ASN A 124 0.03 -4.46 5.28
CA ASN A 124 0.61 -3.46 6.18
C ASN A 124 2.08 -3.12 5.88
N ASN A 125 2.59 -3.51 4.71
CA ASN A 125 3.97 -3.28 4.28
C ASN A 125 4.04 -2.35 3.05
N HIS A 126 5.24 -2.20 2.47
CA HIS A 126 5.54 -1.31 1.33
C HIS A 126 4.79 -1.66 0.03
N ILE A 127 4.11 -2.82 -0.04
CA ILE A 127 3.20 -3.21 -1.14
C ILE A 127 1.74 -3.07 -0.69
N GLY A 128 1.41 -3.58 0.50
CA GLY A 128 0.05 -3.66 1.01
C GLY A 128 -0.57 -2.29 1.34
N VAL A 129 0.22 -1.34 1.84
CA VAL A 129 -0.26 0.02 2.08
C VAL A 129 -0.65 0.71 0.76
N PRO A 130 0.20 0.73 -0.29
CA PRO A 130 -0.22 1.20 -1.61
C PRO A 130 -1.50 0.57 -2.15
N LEU A 131 -1.64 -0.76 -2.06
CA LEU A 131 -2.85 -1.47 -2.52
C LEU A 131 -4.09 -1.08 -1.69
N THR A 132 -3.93 -0.86 -0.38
CA THR A 132 -5.00 -0.35 0.48
C THR A 132 -5.45 1.03 0.02
N LEU A 133 -4.52 1.93 -0.27
CA LEU A 133 -4.82 3.29 -0.72
C LEU A 133 -5.47 3.31 -2.10
N LEU A 134 -5.00 2.47 -3.03
CA LEU A 134 -5.58 2.35 -4.38
C LEU A 134 -6.95 1.65 -4.41
N SER A 135 -7.37 1.06 -3.30
CA SER A 135 -8.74 0.54 -3.15
C SER A 135 -9.74 1.60 -2.69
N LEU A 136 -9.27 2.80 -2.34
CA LEU A 136 -10.12 3.90 -1.88
C LEU A 136 -10.85 4.55 -3.06
N SER A 137 -11.99 5.17 -2.77
CA SER A 137 -12.78 5.92 -3.74
C SER A 137 -13.44 7.12 -3.08
N SER A 138 -14.10 7.97 -3.88
CA SER A 138 -14.88 9.11 -3.39
C SER A 138 -16.08 8.73 -2.52
N VAL A 139 -16.44 7.44 -2.45
CA VAL A 139 -17.49 6.93 -1.54
C VAL A 139 -16.97 6.83 -0.11
N ASN A 140 -15.65 6.71 0.09
CA ASN A 140 -15.07 6.59 1.42
C ASN A 140 -14.91 7.97 2.06
N ASP A 141 -15.41 8.14 3.28
CA ASP A 141 -15.20 9.35 4.07
C ASP A 141 -13.86 9.29 4.83
N MET A 142 -13.40 8.07 5.12
CA MET A 142 -12.24 7.81 5.96
C MET A 142 -11.58 6.46 5.62
N ALA A 143 -10.28 6.37 5.84
CA ALA A 143 -9.54 5.12 5.81
C ALA A 143 -8.75 4.87 7.11
N ILE A 144 -8.65 3.59 7.52
CA ILE A 144 -7.78 3.12 8.59
C ILE A 144 -6.69 2.25 7.97
N VAL A 145 -5.44 2.71 8.05
CA VAL A 145 -4.28 2.08 7.40
C VAL A 145 -3.36 1.47 8.44
N GLU A 146 -3.25 0.14 8.45
CA GLU A 146 -2.31 -0.57 9.30
C GLU A 146 -0.88 -0.50 8.73
N MET A 147 0.10 -0.15 9.57
CA MET A 147 1.52 0.00 9.20
C MET A 147 2.39 -0.92 10.06
N GLY A 148 2.94 -1.94 9.41
CA GLY A 148 3.90 -2.88 9.95
C GLY A 148 5.33 -2.39 9.75
N ALA A 149 6.22 -2.79 10.66
CA ALA A 149 7.65 -2.50 10.52
C ALA A 149 8.47 -3.64 11.12
N ASN A 150 9.58 -3.92 10.47
CA ASN A 150 10.62 -4.88 10.84
C ASN A 150 11.98 -4.19 11.06
N HIS A 151 12.22 -3.07 10.39
CA HIS A 151 13.47 -2.30 10.48
C HIS A 151 13.19 -0.81 10.73
N PRO A 152 14.17 -0.07 11.31
CA PRO A 152 14.09 1.39 11.39
C PRO A 152 13.86 2.02 10.00
N GLY A 153 13.00 3.04 9.94
CA GLY A 153 12.62 3.72 8.70
C GLY A 153 11.38 3.13 8.01
N ASP A 154 10.97 1.89 8.33
CA ASP A 154 9.81 1.26 7.70
C ASP A 154 8.52 2.08 7.95
N ILE A 155 8.27 2.53 9.18
CA ILE A 155 7.05 3.29 9.49
C ILE A 155 7.10 4.66 8.83
N LYS A 156 8.26 5.30 8.80
CA LYS A 156 8.47 6.55 8.07
C LYS A 156 8.09 6.40 6.60
N GLU A 157 8.59 5.37 5.92
CA GLU A 157 8.27 5.13 4.50
C GLU A 157 6.76 4.93 4.30
N LEU A 158 6.12 4.10 5.13
CA LEU A 158 4.67 3.86 5.02
C LEU A 158 3.85 5.11 5.32
N ALA A 159 4.28 5.94 6.28
CA ALA A 159 3.65 7.20 6.59
C ALA A 159 3.82 8.22 5.45
N GLU A 160 4.99 8.28 4.80
CA GLU A 160 5.20 9.14 3.63
C GLU A 160 4.33 8.72 2.42
N ILE A 161 4.10 7.42 2.24
CA ILE A 161 3.19 6.90 1.21
C ILE A 161 1.75 7.29 1.54
N ALA A 162 1.31 7.02 2.78
CA ALA A 162 -0.09 7.13 3.18
C ALA A 162 -0.51 8.50 3.70
N GLU A 163 0.43 9.38 4.04
CA GLU A 163 0.34 10.67 4.74
C GLU A 163 -0.85 10.81 5.72
N PRO A 164 -0.91 9.97 6.77
CA PRO A 164 -2.06 9.91 7.65
C PRO A 164 -2.35 11.27 8.32
N ASN A 165 -3.63 11.59 8.50
CA ASN A 165 -4.08 12.78 9.23
C ASN A 165 -4.04 12.56 10.75
N PHE A 166 -4.20 11.31 11.18
CA PHE A 166 -4.18 10.90 12.56
C PHE A 166 -3.31 9.66 12.73
N GLY A 167 -2.67 9.52 13.88
CA GLY A 167 -1.78 8.40 14.18
C GLY A 167 -2.18 7.73 15.47
N LEU A 168 -2.02 6.41 15.51
CA LEU A 168 -2.24 5.62 16.71
C LEU A 168 -1.15 4.56 16.85
N ILE A 169 -0.39 4.63 17.93
CA ILE A 169 0.50 3.56 18.38
C ILE A 169 -0.23 2.73 19.44
N THR A 170 -0.56 1.48 19.14
CA THR A 170 -1.32 0.61 20.06
C THR A 170 -0.54 0.27 21.33
N ASN A 171 0.74 -0.10 21.18
CA ASN A 171 1.69 -0.33 22.26
C ASN A 171 3.12 -0.41 21.69
N ILE A 172 4.08 -0.25 22.58
CA ILE A 172 5.50 -0.50 22.34
C ILE A 172 5.92 -1.68 23.21
N GLY A 173 6.04 -2.85 22.58
CA GLY A 173 6.52 -4.08 23.21
C GLY A 173 7.80 -4.61 22.58
N LYS A 174 8.43 -5.60 23.22
CA LYS A 174 9.67 -6.26 22.77
C LYS A 174 9.47 -7.23 21.59
N ALA A 175 8.82 -6.77 20.53
CA ALA A 175 8.67 -7.54 19.28
C ALA A 175 9.79 -7.18 18.30
N HIS A 176 10.21 -8.14 17.46
CA HIS A 176 11.16 -7.94 16.36
C HIS A 176 12.50 -7.28 16.76
N LEU A 177 13.00 -7.54 17.97
CA LEU A 177 14.25 -6.95 18.49
C LEU A 177 15.45 -7.18 17.55
N GLY A 178 15.51 -8.29 16.82
CA GLY A 178 16.59 -8.57 15.86
C GLY A 178 16.68 -7.57 14.71
N GLY A 179 15.54 -7.06 14.22
CA GLY A 179 15.51 -6.06 13.14
C GLY A 179 15.65 -4.63 13.63
N PHE A 180 15.25 -4.36 14.89
CA PHE A 180 15.32 -3.02 15.51
C PHE A 180 16.58 -2.77 16.35
N GLY A 181 17.37 -3.81 16.63
CA GLY A 181 18.60 -3.74 17.44
C GLY A 181 18.38 -3.60 18.95
N SER A 182 17.53 -2.68 19.39
CA SER A 182 17.22 -2.46 20.82
C SER A 182 15.75 -2.13 21.07
N PHE A 183 15.35 -2.09 22.35
CA PHE A 183 14.02 -1.60 22.73
C PHE A 183 13.84 -0.11 22.39
N GLU A 184 14.89 0.73 22.52
CA GLU A 184 14.82 2.11 22.02
C GLU A 184 14.67 2.15 20.50
N GLY A 185 15.28 1.21 19.77
CA GLY A 185 15.05 1.06 18.34
C GLY A 185 13.59 0.81 18.00
N VAL A 186 12.88 -0.01 18.79
CA VAL A 186 11.43 -0.20 18.64
C VAL A 186 10.66 1.09 18.93
N ILE A 187 10.99 1.80 20.02
CA ILE A 187 10.34 3.07 20.38
C ILE A 187 10.49 4.08 19.24
N ASN A 188 11.74 4.27 18.78
CA ASN A 188 12.07 5.23 17.73
C ASN A 188 11.33 4.89 16.43
N THR A 189 11.38 3.62 16.01
CA THR A 189 10.73 3.20 14.77
C THR A 189 9.22 3.37 14.82
N LYS A 190 8.56 3.00 15.92
CA LYS A 190 7.10 3.20 16.03
C LYS A 190 6.73 4.68 16.10
N SER A 191 7.58 5.50 16.72
CA SER A 191 7.37 6.94 16.84
C SER A 191 7.56 7.70 15.51
N GLU A 192 8.15 7.09 14.48
CA GLU A 192 8.21 7.65 13.13
C GLU A 192 6.84 8.07 12.60
N LEU A 193 5.77 7.36 12.99
CA LEU A 193 4.39 7.72 12.64
C LEU A 193 4.04 9.12 13.16
N TYR A 194 4.41 9.44 14.39
CA TYR A 194 4.19 10.76 14.98
C TYR A 194 5.21 11.80 14.52
N GLY A 195 6.36 11.38 13.98
CA GLY A 195 7.29 12.29 13.31
C GLY A 195 6.75 12.80 11.96
N PHE A 196 5.80 12.09 11.36
CA PHE A 196 5.13 12.49 10.12
C PHE A 196 3.97 13.46 10.35
N ILE A 197 3.20 13.24 11.42
CA ILE A 197 1.96 13.98 11.76
C ILE A 197 2.31 15.32 12.40
#